data_AF-A0A221V2I9-F1
#
_entry.id   AF-A0A221V2I9-F1
#
_cell.length_a   1.000
_cell.length_b   1.000
_cell.length_c   1.000
_cell.angle_alpha   90.00
_cell.angle_beta   90.00
_cell.angle_gamma   90.00
#
_symmetry.space_group_name_H-M   'P 1'
#
loop_
_entity.id
_entity.type
_entity.pdbx_description
1 polymer ?
#
loop_
_entity_poly.entity_id
_entity_poly.type
_entity_poly.pdbx_seq_one_letter_code
_entity_poly.pdbx_strand_id
1 'polypeptide(L)'
;MKQFVTLLIFFSLAGLVLAQEDNDGIDPVTLDAITVSPVNVDYLREVNDGNTPEVVQELQFKAANFDVTSLSEYDKKDIHTFDVVFKASNGDIIASYTADGSIVKAFEKFENIVLPMTVRKMVFDGNDGWKMEKNHYMCVFSEDNLTKKQYKVTLTDGHQKKKMTLNFDK
;
A
#
# COMPACT_ATOMS: atom_id res chain seq x y z
N MET A 1 -28.39 48.88 -37.14
CA MET A 1 -28.47 47.51 -36.57
C MET A 1 -27.09 46.90 -36.31
N LYS A 2 -26.17 46.83 -37.28
CA LYS A 2 -24.83 46.25 -37.07
C LYS A 2 -24.01 46.92 -35.96
N GLN A 3 -24.06 48.26 -35.87
CA GLN A 3 -23.32 49.02 -34.84
C GLN A 3 -23.83 48.83 -33.42
N PHE A 4 -25.12 48.53 -33.24
CA PHE A 4 -25.71 48.26 -31.91
C PHE A 4 -25.33 46.86 -31.40
N VAL A 5 -25.22 45.88 -32.30
CA VAL A 5 -24.79 44.52 -31.93
C VAL A 5 -23.33 44.51 -31.49
N THR A 6 -22.46 45.29 -32.14
CA THR A 6 -21.05 45.39 -31.76
C THR A 6 -20.88 45.99 -30.36
N LEU A 7 -21.67 47.02 -30.01
CA LEU A 7 -21.62 47.65 -28.68
C LEU A 7 -22.05 46.68 -27.56
N LEU A 8 -23.04 45.82 -27.84
CA LEU A 8 -23.57 44.87 -26.87
C LEU A 8 -22.57 43.75 -26.52
N ILE A 9 -21.71 43.35 -27.48
CA ILE A 9 -20.65 42.35 -27.28
C ILE A 9 -19.51 42.90 -26.43
N PHE A 10 -19.16 44.18 -26.58
CA PHE A 10 -18.11 44.79 -25.74
C PHE A 10 -18.57 45.05 -24.31
N PHE A 11 -19.88 45.28 -24.09
CA PHE A 11 -20.42 45.51 -22.76
C PHE A 11 -20.47 44.22 -21.91
N SER A 12 -20.65 43.05 -22.52
CA SER A 12 -20.62 41.76 -21.79
C SER A 12 -19.21 41.30 -21.42
N LEU A 13 -18.18 41.70 -22.18
CA LEU A 13 -16.79 41.30 -21.90
C LEU A 13 -16.17 42.06 -20.71
N ALA A 14 -16.65 43.29 -20.43
CA ALA A 14 -16.16 44.10 -19.31
C ALA A 14 -16.68 43.63 -17.94
N GLY A 15 -17.74 42.81 -17.89
CA GLY A 15 -18.34 42.31 -16.64
C GLY A 15 -17.59 41.16 -15.97
N LEU A 16 -16.66 40.50 -16.67
CA LEU A 16 -15.93 39.34 -16.14
C LEU A 16 -14.73 39.73 -15.24
N VAL A 17 -14.32 41.00 -15.21
CA VAL A 17 -13.11 41.45 -14.50
C VAL A 17 -13.36 41.64 -13.00
N LEU A 18 -14.60 41.81 -12.54
CA LEU A 18 -14.91 42.10 -11.13
C LEU A 18 -15.25 40.87 -10.27
N ALA A 19 -15.07 39.65 -10.80
CA ALA A 19 -15.40 38.41 -10.08
C ALA A 19 -14.18 37.65 -9.53
N GLN A 20 -12.97 38.17 -9.72
CA GLN A 20 -11.78 37.65 -9.06
C GLN A 20 -11.59 38.43 -7.76
N GLU A 21 -12.28 37.99 -6.71
CA GLU A 21 -11.92 38.34 -5.33
C GLU A 21 -10.61 37.61 -5.03
N ASP A 22 -9.50 38.35 -5.07
CA ASP A 22 -8.22 37.85 -4.59
C ASP A 22 -8.40 37.43 -3.13
N ASN A 23 -8.17 36.14 -2.82
CA ASN A 23 -8.17 35.60 -1.46
C ASN A 23 -6.89 36.05 -0.72
N ASP A 24 -6.65 37.36 -0.70
CA ASP A 24 -5.49 37.99 -0.09
C ASP A 24 -5.70 37.99 1.44
N GLY A 25 -5.29 36.90 2.08
CA GLY A 25 -5.47 36.68 3.52
C GLY A 25 -5.57 35.22 3.98
N ILE A 26 -5.63 34.26 3.04
CA ILE A 26 -5.47 32.84 3.38
C ILE A 26 -4.05 32.43 2.98
N ASP A 27 -3.10 32.66 3.88
CA ASP A 27 -1.82 31.97 3.79
C ASP A 27 -2.11 30.46 3.91
N PRO A 28 -1.78 29.63 2.90
CA PRO A 28 -1.89 28.20 3.06
C PRO A 28 -0.97 27.80 4.21
N VAL A 29 -1.55 27.24 5.27
CA VAL A 29 -0.78 26.65 6.37
C VAL A 29 0.06 25.52 5.77
N THR A 30 1.34 25.81 5.53
CA THR A 30 2.33 24.80 5.17
C THR A 30 2.57 23.96 6.41
N LEU A 31 1.94 22.78 6.45
CA LEU A 31 2.26 21.79 7.46
C LEU A 31 3.69 21.30 7.18
N ASP A 32 4.60 21.52 8.13
CA ASP A 32 5.89 20.86 8.09
C ASP A 32 5.65 19.36 8.02
N ALA A 33 6.14 18.72 6.95
CA ALA A 33 6.09 17.28 6.84
C ALA A 33 6.98 16.69 7.95
N ILE A 34 6.36 16.28 9.06
CA ILE A 34 7.03 15.44 10.05
C ILE A 34 7.30 14.12 9.33
N THR A 35 8.56 13.90 8.97
CA THR A 35 9.02 12.61 8.47
C THR A 35 9.08 11.68 9.67
N VAL A 36 7.96 11.03 9.99
CA VAL A 36 7.96 9.91 10.91
C VAL A 36 8.61 8.75 10.17
N SER A 37 9.92 8.59 10.36
CA SER A 37 10.59 7.36 9.93
C SER A 37 10.06 6.20 10.78
N PRO A 38 9.60 5.11 10.15
CA PRO A 38 9.23 3.91 10.90
C PRO A 38 10.40 3.43 11.76
N VAL A 39 10.10 2.79 12.89
CA VAL A 39 11.14 2.15 13.72
C VAL A 39 11.88 1.09 12.90
N ASN A 40 11.14 0.34 12.07
CA ASN A 40 11.64 -0.77 11.28
C ASN A 40 11.71 -0.44 9.78
N VAL A 41 12.59 0.50 9.41
CA VAL A 41 12.75 0.97 8.02
C VAL A 41 13.27 -0.13 7.08
N ASP A 42 14.21 -0.95 7.53
CA ASP A 42 14.83 -1.98 6.68
C ASP A 42 13.82 -3.06 6.29
N TYR A 43 13.04 -3.55 7.25
CA TYR A 43 11.88 -4.41 6.96
C TYR A 43 10.97 -3.78 5.89
N LEU A 44 10.52 -2.54 6.11
CA LEU A 44 9.58 -1.88 5.22
C LEU A 44 10.15 -1.68 3.81
N ARG A 45 11.44 -1.34 3.67
CA ARG A 45 12.11 -1.15 2.38
C ARG A 45 12.12 -2.43 1.55
N GLU A 46 12.29 -3.57 2.20
CA GLU A 46 12.33 -4.87 1.55
C GLU A 46 10.94 -5.36 1.13
N VAL A 47 9.96 -5.23 2.03
CA VAL A 47 8.63 -5.82 1.80
C VAL A 47 7.65 -4.91 1.06
N ASN A 48 7.89 -3.60 1.02
CA ASN A 48 6.99 -2.63 0.39
C ASN A 48 7.57 -2.15 -0.95
N ASP A 49 7.00 -2.63 -2.06
CA ASP A 49 7.29 -2.13 -3.40
C ASP A 49 6.04 -2.11 -4.29
N GLY A 50 6.20 -1.75 -5.57
CA GLY A 50 5.08 -1.66 -6.53
C GLY A 50 4.38 -3.00 -6.81
N ASN A 51 4.93 -4.13 -6.36
CA ASN A 51 4.30 -5.44 -6.43
C ASN A 51 3.72 -5.86 -5.07
N THR A 52 3.64 -4.98 -4.08
CA THR A 52 2.97 -5.24 -2.80
C THR A 52 1.54 -4.68 -2.84
N PRO A 53 0.50 -5.45 -2.45
CA PRO A 53 -0.89 -4.97 -2.44
C PRO A 53 -1.10 -3.87 -1.41
N GLU A 54 -1.95 -2.88 -1.69
CA GLU A 54 -2.19 -1.72 -0.81
C GLU A 54 -2.61 -2.12 0.62
N VAL A 55 -3.57 -3.05 0.76
CA VAL A 55 -4.01 -3.57 2.07
C VAL A 55 -2.88 -4.25 2.85
N VAL A 56 -1.90 -4.82 2.15
CA VAL A 56 -0.71 -5.41 2.78
C VAL A 56 0.23 -4.29 3.23
N GLN A 57 0.48 -3.31 2.37
CA GLN A 57 1.32 -2.15 2.70
C GLN A 57 0.83 -1.45 3.97
N GLU A 58 -0.49 -1.22 4.10
CA GLU A 58 -1.07 -0.63 5.30
C GLU A 58 -0.72 -1.41 6.59
N LEU A 59 -0.76 -2.74 6.53
CA LEU A 59 -0.45 -3.58 7.68
C LEU A 59 1.06 -3.65 7.93
N GLN A 60 1.87 -3.66 6.88
CA GLN A 60 3.33 -3.55 6.96
C GLN A 60 3.76 -2.22 7.61
N PHE A 61 3.11 -1.11 7.25
CA PHE A 61 3.34 0.18 7.89
C PHE A 61 2.99 0.15 9.38
N LYS A 62 1.89 -0.50 9.77
CA LYS A 62 1.53 -0.69 11.19
C LYS A 62 2.57 -1.52 11.93
N ALA A 63 3.02 -2.64 11.35
CA ALA A 63 4.08 -3.44 11.93
C ALA A 63 5.38 -2.63 12.06
N ALA A 64 5.78 -1.92 11.01
CA ALA A 64 7.03 -1.18 11.00
C ALA A 64 7.10 -0.04 12.04
N ASN A 65 5.95 0.53 12.42
CA ASN A 65 5.84 1.60 13.41
C ASN A 65 5.52 1.11 14.83
N PHE A 66 5.29 -0.19 15.02
CA PHE A 66 4.91 -0.72 16.33
C PHE A 66 6.12 -0.76 17.27
N ASP A 67 6.03 -0.05 18.39
CA ASP A 67 7.03 -0.10 19.46
C ASP A 67 6.73 -1.24 20.44
N VAL A 68 7.30 -2.40 20.16
CA VAL A 68 7.17 -3.59 21.02
C VAL A 68 7.81 -3.38 22.41
N THR A 69 8.78 -2.47 22.54
CA THR A 69 9.52 -2.24 23.80
C THR A 69 8.69 -1.54 24.85
N SER A 70 7.58 -0.92 24.43
CA SER A 70 6.59 -0.28 25.30
C SER A 70 5.70 -1.28 26.06
N LEU A 71 5.70 -2.56 25.67
CA LEU A 71 4.85 -3.58 26.30
C LEU A 71 5.41 -4.00 27.67
N SER A 72 4.56 -3.98 28.71
CA SER A 72 4.96 -4.35 30.08
C SER A 72 5.36 -5.81 30.25
N GLU A 73 4.89 -6.67 29.34
CA GLU A 73 5.14 -8.13 29.30
C GLU A 73 6.47 -8.48 28.61
N TYR A 74 7.20 -7.46 28.15
CA TYR A 74 8.44 -7.58 27.44
C TYR A 74 9.61 -7.84 28.42
N ASP A 75 9.72 -9.08 28.88
CA ASP A 75 10.84 -9.50 29.74
C ASP A 75 12.10 -9.79 28.88
N LYS A 76 13.05 -8.86 28.94
CA LYS A 76 14.31 -8.88 28.16
C LYS A 76 15.31 -9.96 28.60
N LYS A 77 15.03 -10.72 29.65
CA LYS A 77 16.06 -11.57 30.29
C LYS A 77 16.25 -12.94 29.65
N ASP A 78 15.19 -13.53 29.08
CA ASP A 78 15.24 -14.93 28.58
C ASP A 78 14.70 -15.12 27.14
N ILE A 79 14.09 -14.10 26.53
CA ILE A 79 13.48 -14.19 25.20
C ILE A 79 14.28 -13.37 24.18
N HIS A 80 14.78 -14.05 23.13
CA HIS A 80 15.54 -13.41 22.06
C HIS A 80 14.66 -12.67 21.04
N THR A 81 13.44 -13.16 20.81
CA THR A 81 12.48 -12.56 19.85
C THR A 81 11.03 -12.67 20.33
N PHE A 82 10.22 -11.67 20.02
CA PHE A 82 8.80 -11.58 20.36
C PHE A 82 7.96 -11.53 19.09
N ASP A 83 7.02 -12.45 18.96
CA ASP A 83 6.10 -12.47 17.83
C ASP A 83 4.88 -11.59 18.10
N VAL A 84 4.62 -10.64 17.21
CA VAL A 84 3.42 -9.80 17.23
C VAL A 84 2.61 -10.09 15.99
N VAL A 85 1.30 -10.34 16.18
CA VAL A 85 0.37 -10.68 15.11
C VAL A 85 -0.51 -9.47 14.79
N PHE A 86 -0.31 -8.89 13.61
CA PHE A 86 -1.15 -7.84 13.05
C PHE A 86 -2.22 -8.48 12.19
N LYS A 87 -3.49 -8.25 12.51
CA LYS A 87 -4.63 -8.87 11.81
C LYS A 87 -5.38 -7.87 10.96
N ALA A 88 -5.75 -8.29 9.75
CA ALA A 88 -6.72 -7.65 8.88
C ALA A 88 -7.86 -8.65 8.57
N SER A 89 -8.93 -8.19 7.93
CA SER A 89 -10.06 -9.07 7.58
C SER A 89 -9.67 -10.22 6.65
N ASN A 90 -8.68 -9.97 5.80
CA ASN A 90 -8.30 -10.85 4.69
C ASN A 90 -6.87 -11.41 4.83
N GLY A 91 -6.25 -11.29 6.01
CA GLY A 91 -4.88 -11.75 6.22
C GLY A 91 -4.25 -11.26 7.52
N ASP A 92 -3.01 -11.67 7.72
CA ASP A 92 -2.20 -11.27 8.86
C ASP A 92 -0.71 -11.13 8.51
N ILE A 93 -0.02 -10.40 9.39
CA ILE A 93 1.44 -10.32 9.44
C ILE A 93 1.86 -10.80 10.83
N ILE A 94 2.72 -11.81 10.87
CA ILE A 94 3.41 -12.26 12.08
C ILE A 94 4.83 -11.72 11.99
N ALA A 95 5.16 -10.73 12.82
CA ALA A 95 6.47 -10.11 12.85
C ALA A 95 7.20 -10.49 14.15
N SER A 96 8.43 -10.99 14.01
CA SER A 96 9.32 -11.34 15.11
C SER A 96 10.25 -10.16 15.39
N TYR A 97 10.13 -9.58 16.57
CA TYR A 97 10.92 -8.44 17.03
C TYR A 97 12.02 -8.89 17.99
N THR A 98 13.23 -8.40 17.84
CA THR A 98 14.31 -8.54 18.83
C THR A 98 14.04 -7.70 20.07
N ALA A 99 14.85 -7.91 21.12
CA ALA A 99 14.84 -7.23 22.43
C ALA A 99 15.00 -5.69 22.39
N ASP A 100 15.48 -5.14 21.27
CA ASP A 100 15.63 -3.71 20.97
C ASP A 100 14.49 -3.15 20.10
N GLY A 101 13.56 -4.00 19.65
CA GLY A 101 12.40 -3.59 18.85
C GLY A 101 12.59 -3.66 17.33
N SER A 102 13.66 -4.30 16.88
CA SER A 102 13.94 -4.51 15.45
C SER A 102 13.23 -5.75 14.91
N ILE A 103 12.56 -5.66 13.75
CA ILE A 103 11.95 -6.80 13.06
C ILE A 103 13.05 -7.59 12.36
N VAL A 104 13.24 -8.84 12.77
CA VAL A 104 14.23 -9.75 12.17
C VAL A 104 13.60 -10.78 11.24
N LYS A 105 12.30 -10.98 11.37
CA LYS A 105 11.53 -11.90 10.54
C LYS A 105 10.09 -11.44 10.42
N ALA A 106 9.50 -11.64 9.25
CA ALA A 106 8.06 -11.48 9.09
C ALA A 106 7.48 -12.55 8.17
N PHE A 107 6.30 -13.03 8.52
CA PHE A 107 5.47 -13.90 7.70
C PHE A 107 4.14 -13.21 7.42
N GLU A 108 3.87 -12.94 6.16
CA GLU A 108 2.68 -12.21 5.71
C GLU A 108 1.83 -13.12 4.84
N LYS A 109 0.53 -13.22 5.13
CA LYS A 109 -0.40 -14.07 4.36
C LYS A 109 -1.74 -13.38 4.21
N PHE A 110 -2.19 -13.30 2.96
CA PHE A 110 -3.47 -12.67 2.63
C PHE A 110 -4.21 -13.47 1.56
N GLU A 111 -5.53 -13.47 1.62
CA GLU A 111 -6.40 -14.15 0.68
C GLU A 111 -7.44 -13.20 0.07
N ASN A 112 -7.71 -13.36 -1.23
CA ASN A 112 -8.77 -12.65 -1.95
C ASN A 112 -8.68 -11.13 -1.83
N ILE A 113 -7.46 -10.61 -1.96
CA ILE A 113 -7.18 -9.17 -1.92
C ILE A 113 -7.05 -8.61 -3.33
N VAL A 114 -7.13 -7.29 -3.45
CA VAL A 114 -6.91 -6.59 -4.72
C VAL A 114 -5.42 -6.67 -5.06
N LEU A 115 -5.08 -7.35 -6.17
CA LEU A 115 -3.69 -7.47 -6.60
C LEU A 115 -3.20 -6.15 -7.27
N PRO A 116 -1.91 -5.79 -7.13
CA PRO A 116 -1.31 -4.66 -7.82
C PRO A 116 -1.49 -4.74 -9.34
N MET A 117 -1.49 -3.58 -10.01
CA MET A 117 -1.72 -3.51 -11.46
C MET A 117 -0.74 -4.39 -12.25
N THR A 118 0.54 -4.35 -11.91
CA THR A 118 1.59 -5.16 -12.54
C THR A 118 1.27 -6.65 -12.45
N VAL A 119 0.88 -7.12 -11.26
CA VAL A 119 0.51 -8.52 -11.01
C VAL A 119 -0.74 -8.89 -11.81
N ARG A 120 -1.78 -8.05 -11.82
CA ARG A 120 -2.99 -8.29 -12.63
C ARG A 120 -2.67 -8.40 -14.12
N LYS A 121 -1.80 -7.54 -14.64
CA LYS A 121 -1.39 -7.58 -16.05
C LYS A 121 -0.72 -8.92 -16.38
N MET A 122 0.21 -9.39 -15.55
CA MET A 122 0.84 -10.71 -15.74
C MET A 122 -0.14 -11.88 -15.61
N VAL A 123 -1.12 -11.78 -14.71
CA VAL A 123 -2.15 -12.82 -14.56
C VAL A 123 -3.04 -12.90 -15.81
N PHE A 124 -3.44 -11.77 -16.40
CA PHE A 124 -4.38 -11.76 -17.52
C PHE A 124 -3.72 -11.79 -18.90
N ASP A 125 -2.40 -11.65 -18.97
CA ASP A 125 -1.65 -11.83 -20.22
C ASP A 125 -1.84 -13.26 -20.75
N GLY A 126 -2.41 -13.39 -21.95
CA GLY A 126 -2.78 -14.67 -22.56
C GLY A 126 -3.96 -15.39 -21.90
N ASN A 127 -4.71 -14.75 -21.01
CA ASN A 127 -5.86 -15.33 -20.29
C ASN A 127 -7.16 -14.55 -20.53
N ASP A 128 -7.35 -14.07 -21.75
CA ASP A 128 -8.57 -13.36 -22.15
C ASP A 128 -9.82 -14.21 -21.91
N GLY A 129 -10.87 -13.59 -21.36
CA GLY A 129 -12.12 -14.26 -21.02
C GLY A 129 -12.12 -15.05 -19.71
N TRP A 130 -10.95 -15.32 -19.10
CA TRP A 130 -10.86 -15.93 -17.78
C TRP A 130 -11.17 -14.91 -16.68
N LYS A 131 -11.73 -15.39 -15.57
CA LYS A 131 -12.01 -14.61 -14.36
C LYS A 131 -11.17 -15.11 -13.20
N MET A 132 -10.71 -14.20 -12.36
CA MET A 132 -10.04 -14.56 -11.11
C MET A 132 -11.09 -15.01 -10.08
N GLU A 133 -11.01 -16.27 -9.65
CA GLU A 133 -11.91 -16.85 -8.64
C GLU A 133 -11.32 -16.71 -7.23
N LYS A 134 -10.00 -16.93 -7.08
CA LYS A 134 -9.31 -16.87 -5.80
C LYS A 134 -7.90 -16.32 -5.98
N ASN A 135 -7.38 -15.58 -5.02
CA ASN A 135 -5.96 -15.26 -4.94
C ASN A 135 -5.41 -15.43 -3.51
N HIS A 136 -4.11 -15.69 -3.40
CA HIS A 136 -3.38 -15.66 -2.15
C HIS A 136 -2.07 -14.93 -2.37
N TYR A 137 -1.74 -14.02 -1.47
CA TYR A 137 -0.45 -13.36 -1.38
C TYR A 137 0.31 -13.91 -0.17
N MET A 138 1.61 -14.11 -0.35
CA MET A 138 2.53 -14.50 0.71
C MET A 138 3.80 -13.68 0.59
N CYS A 139 4.30 -13.15 1.70
CA CYS A 139 5.62 -12.57 1.80
C CYS A 139 6.35 -13.14 3.00
N VAL A 140 7.63 -13.46 2.82
CA VAL A 140 8.53 -13.83 3.91
C VAL A 140 9.71 -12.88 3.86
N PHE A 141 9.99 -12.25 5.00
CA PHE A 141 11.15 -11.42 5.24
C PHE A 141 12.05 -12.06 6.29
N SER A 142 13.35 -11.92 6.11
CA SER A 142 14.40 -12.27 7.06
C SER A 142 15.49 -11.20 6.99
N GLU A 143 16.06 -10.83 8.14
CA GLU A 143 17.14 -9.81 8.21
C GLU A 143 18.37 -10.13 7.35
N ASP A 144 18.59 -11.42 7.02
CA ASP A 144 19.58 -11.88 6.05
C ASP A 144 19.25 -11.48 4.58
N ASN A 145 18.31 -10.54 4.39
CA ASN A 145 17.84 -9.98 3.12
C ASN A 145 17.18 -10.98 2.17
N LEU A 146 16.63 -12.07 2.68
CA LEU A 146 15.84 -12.99 1.85
C LEU A 146 14.38 -12.57 1.87
N THR A 147 13.96 -11.83 0.85
CA THR A 147 12.56 -11.45 0.68
C THR A 147 11.92 -12.28 -0.43
N LYS A 148 10.95 -13.12 -0.05
CA LYS A 148 10.21 -13.96 -1.00
C LYS A 148 8.76 -13.53 -1.06
N LYS A 149 8.34 -12.93 -2.18
CA LYS A 149 6.94 -12.59 -2.44
C LYS A 149 6.35 -13.55 -3.46
N GLN A 150 5.19 -14.09 -3.16
CA GLN A 150 4.51 -15.05 -4.02
C GLN A 150 3.02 -14.75 -4.11
N TYR A 151 2.50 -14.84 -5.33
CA TYR A 151 1.08 -14.84 -5.61
C TYR A 151 0.64 -16.20 -6.14
N LYS A 152 -0.43 -16.75 -5.56
CA LYS A 152 -1.12 -17.94 -6.08
C LYS A 152 -2.51 -17.53 -6.52
N VAL A 153 -2.82 -17.70 -7.79
CA VAL A 153 -4.06 -17.26 -8.41
C VAL A 153 -4.80 -18.46 -8.99
N THR A 154 -6.10 -18.55 -8.73
CA THR A 154 -7.01 -19.49 -9.39
C THR A 154 -7.89 -18.71 -10.38
N LEU A 155 -7.83 -19.09 -11.64
CA LEU A 155 -8.66 -18.56 -12.72
C LEU A 155 -9.73 -19.58 -13.13
N THR A 156 -10.86 -19.09 -13.63
CA THR A 156 -11.95 -19.90 -14.21
C THR A 156 -12.50 -19.23 -15.47
N ASP A 157 -12.85 -20.02 -16.48
CA ASP A 157 -13.61 -19.57 -17.66
C ASP A 157 -15.11 -19.91 -17.56
N GLY A 158 -15.53 -20.51 -16.44
CA GLY A 158 -16.89 -21.04 -16.21
C GLY A 158 -17.01 -22.56 -16.36
N HIS A 159 -16.07 -23.21 -17.05
CA HIS A 159 -16.05 -24.65 -17.26
C HIS A 159 -14.80 -25.31 -16.67
N GLN A 160 -13.65 -24.64 -16.78
CA GLN A 160 -12.35 -25.13 -16.37
C GLN A 160 -11.73 -24.20 -15.33
N LYS A 161 -10.83 -24.76 -14.51
CA LYS A 161 -10.03 -24.01 -13.55
C LYS A 161 -8.55 -24.14 -13.86
N LYS A 162 -7.82 -23.04 -13.72
CA LYS A 162 -6.36 -23.00 -13.84
C LYS A 162 -5.75 -22.36 -12.62
N LYS A 163 -4.62 -22.90 -12.15
CA LYS A 163 -3.82 -22.29 -11.08
C LYS A 163 -2.53 -21.71 -11.66
N MET A 164 -2.17 -20.52 -11.21
CA MET A 164 -0.94 -19.83 -11.58
C MET A 164 -0.20 -19.40 -10.33
N THR A 165 1.14 -19.47 -10.38
CA THR A 165 2.01 -18.97 -9.32
C THR A 165 2.96 -17.95 -9.92
N LEU A 166 3.09 -16.80 -9.28
CA LEU A 166 4.03 -15.73 -9.64
C LEU A 166 4.95 -15.49 -8.45
N ASN A 167 6.26 -15.55 -8.67
CA ASN A 167 7.28 -15.31 -7.64
C ASN A 167 8.02 -14.02 -7.93
N PHE A 168 8.29 -13.25 -6.89
CA PHE A 168 9.07 -12.02 -6.90
C PHE A 168 10.08 -12.15 -5.77
N ASP A 169 11.21 -12.76 -6.10
CA ASP A 169 12.34 -12.88 -5.18
C ASP A 169 13.22 -11.64 -5.34
N LYS A 170 13.67 -11.10 -4.20
CA LYS A 170 14.70 -10.07 -4.10
C LYS A 170 15.90 -10.64 -3.37
#